data_AF-A0A9P8VSM2-F1
#
_entry.id   AF-A0A9P8VSM2-F1
#
_cell.length_a   1.000
_cell.length_b   1.000
_cell.length_c   1.000
_cell.angle_alpha   90.00
_cell.angle_beta   90.00
_cell.angle_gamma   90.00
#
_symmetry.space_group_name_H-M   'P 1'
#
loop_
_entity.id
_entity.type
_entity.pdbx_description
1 polymer ?
#
loop_
_entity_poly.entity_id
_entity_poly.type
_entity_poly.pdbx_seq_one_letter_code
_entity_poly.pdbx_strand_id
1 'polypeptide(L)'
;MGEYQRKRLVVACDVCRGRRTKCDGQRPKCGFCQVHGAPCVYQAAPRPPPSRLELDVAGMRERLDDIIELLASDQRRTKDARAWPLPAVNWTTSLYGSFQSSPGASSGHEVRYEPDDSAFPVMILQRRTMMVLLGLDPNLGAWLSNMERSARLSSGRDQAVPLRMFLFSPDSISSTLQAFSERIHVWLPIISSDFHESFSQCIGGQSPSPSDTCLAMLAMALGSLAATDTITVALEERPGTEYFAEAAKLLPDVLLDFGVRSLQCLILFAVYHMCLVRPCQAHDHVLIASARAQNMLKIHSYGADSQTLEALRRAYWAILLIESELSTQLDLPNSGIWQHEEEAQLPSADGIWHFPHAGESAMPSPPTQASEPDSDVTPAYFLAEIAMRRMLRRCTTSVSKSAEGEVRYAPVIARELELQLDGWFEYLPPSLIFHKQPTTMYEVAEVPRAQFLQAQFFACKASISWPAVYQTIQLGFADEDLLPYYVKFFDDYVSFVLAAIGSMQTCIMNTWTLATR
;
A
#
# COMPACT_ATOMS: atom_id res chain seq x y z
N MET A 1 -65.32 -16.81 -27.64
CA MET A 1 -64.97 -18.19 -27.99
C MET A 1 -63.56 -18.45 -27.52
N GLY A 2 -63.38 -19.41 -26.61
CA GLY A 2 -62.10 -19.89 -26.12
C GLY A 2 -62.37 -21.23 -25.45
N GLU A 3 -62.03 -22.32 -26.15
CA GLU A 3 -62.26 -23.70 -25.74
C GLU A 3 -61.53 -24.02 -24.43
N TYR A 4 -62.27 -24.39 -23.39
CA TYR A 4 -61.67 -24.85 -22.13
C TYR A 4 -61.27 -26.32 -22.29
N GLN A 5 -60.00 -26.57 -22.60
CA GLN A 5 -59.42 -27.90 -22.65
C GLN A 5 -59.57 -28.61 -21.30
N ARG A 6 -60.29 -29.73 -21.31
CA ARG A 6 -60.51 -30.64 -20.17
C ARG A 6 -59.16 -31.26 -19.74
N LYS A 7 -58.54 -30.76 -18.67
CA LYS A 7 -57.41 -31.42 -18.01
C LYS A 7 -57.82 -32.82 -17.55
N ARG A 8 -57.23 -33.87 -18.14
CA ARG A 8 -57.37 -35.26 -17.69
C ARG A 8 -56.67 -35.40 -16.34
N LEU A 9 -57.42 -35.65 -15.26
CA LEU A 9 -56.86 -35.96 -13.95
C LEU A 9 -56.32 -37.39 -13.93
N VAL A 10 -55.06 -37.53 -13.52
CA VAL A 10 -54.25 -38.77 -13.62
C VAL A 10 -54.62 -39.81 -12.55
N VAL A 11 -55.38 -39.45 -11.50
CA VAL A 11 -55.77 -40.38 -10.43
C VAL A 11 -57.24 -40.18 -10.03
N ALA A 12 -58.05 -41.23 -10.17
CA ALA A 12 -59.44 -41.26 -9.69
C ALA A 12 -59.49 -41.52 -8.17
N CYS A 13 -60.53 -41.02 -7.47
CA CYS A 13 -60.72 -41.32 -6.05
C CYS A 13 -61.06 -42.80 -5.82
N ASP A 14 -60.88 -43.28 -4.60
CA ASP A 14 -61.03 -44.70 -4.26
C ASP A 14 -62.44 -45.24 -4.57
N VAL A 15 -63.48 -44.43 -4.34
CA VAL A 15 -64.88 -44.81 -4.61
C VAL A 15 -65.15 -44.95 -6.11
N CYS A 16 -64.76 -43.98 -6.93
CA CYS A 16 -64.92 -44.06 -8.38
C CYS A 16 -64.06 -45.17 -8.99
N ARG A 17 -62.87 -45.40 -8.43
CA ARG A 17 -61.98 -46.49 -8.84
C ARG A 17 -62.60 -47.86 -8.52
N GLY A 18 -63.12 -48.06 -7.32
CA GLY A 18 -63.77 -49.31 -6.90
C GLY A 18 -65.04 -49.62 -7.69
N ARG A 19 -65.85 -48.60 -8.01
CA ARG A 19 -67.08 -48.75 -8.80
C ARG A 19 -66.85 -48.74 -10.32
N ARG A 20 -65.60 -48.56 -10.78
CA ARG A 20 -65.22 -48.41 -12.20
C ARG A 20 -66.05 -47.34 -12.94
N THR A 21 -66.39 -46.25 -12.25
CA THR A 21 -67.10 -45.11 -12.83
C THR A 21 -66.15 -43.95 -13.11
N LYS A 22 -66.51 -43.07 -14.04
CA LYS A 22 -65.66 -41.94 -14.44
C LYS A 22 -65.60 -40.91 -13.30
N CYS A 23 -64.39 -40.68 -12.78
CA CYS A 23 -64.13 -39.60 -11.82
C CYS A 23 -63.83 -38.30 -12.57
N ASP A 24 -64.51 -37.21 -12.22
CA ASP A 24 -64.23 -35.87 -12.73
C ASP A 24 -63.09 -35.16 -11.97
N GLY A 25 -62.64 -35.74 -10.86
CA GLY A 25 -61.43 -35.35 -10.15
C GLY A 25 -61.50 -34.02 -9.38
N GLN A 26 -62.69 -33.43 -9.23
CA GLN A 26 -62.87 -32.22 -8.44
C GLN A 26 -62.53 -32.46 -6.96
N ARG A 27 -62.00 -31.43 -6.29
CA ARG A 27 -61.66 -31.44 -4.85
C ARG A 27 -62.49 -30.35 -4.15
N PRO A 28 -63.03 -30.60 -2.95
CA PRO A 28 -62.71 -31.72 -2.04
C PRO A 28 -63.46 -33.04 -2.32
N LYS A 29 -64.59 -33.02 -3.04
CA LYS A 29 -65.31 -34.24 -3.48
C LYS A 29 -65.51 -34.20 -5.00
N CYS A 30 -65.37 -35.35 -5.65
CA CYS A 30 -65.69 -35.48 -7.07
C CYS A 30 -67.22 -35.42 -7.28
N GLY A 31 -67.70 -34.95 -8.44
CA GLY A 31 -69.13 -34.73 -8.67
C GLY A 31 -69.98 -35.99 -8.50
N PHE A 32 -69.46 -37.15 -8.93
CA PHE A 32 -70.11 -38.44 -8.71
C PHE A 32 -70.29 -38.76 -7.22
N CYS A 33 -69.25 -38.58 -6.41
CA CYS A 33 -69.33 -38.87 -4.98
C CYS A 33 -70.18 -37.85 -4.23
N GLN A 34 -70.26 -36.60 -4.71
CA GLN A 34 -71.11 -35.58 -4.13
C GLN A 34 -72.60 -35.89 -4.31
N VAL A 35 -73.02 -36.27 -5.52
CA VAL A 35 -74.42 -36.60 -5.82
C VAL A 35 -74.88 -37.86 -5.08
N HIS A 36 -74.01 -38.87 -4.98
CA HIS A 36 -74.35 -40.14 -4.32
C HIS A 36 -74.03 -40.18 -2.82
N GLY A 37 -73.63 -39.05 -2.22
CA GLY A 37 -73.34 -38.96 -0.78
C GLY A 37 -72.17 -39.83 -0.30
N ALA A 38 -71.27 -40.26 -1.19
CA ALA A 38 -70.19 -41.19 -0.86
C ALA A 38 -68.92 -40.46 -0.34
N PRO A 39 -68.12 -41.08 0.55
CA PRO A 39 -66.88 -40.49 1.06
C PRO A 39 -65.76 -40.53 0.00
N CYS A 40 -65.47 -39.37 -0.61
CA CYS A 40 -64.48 -39.25 -1.68
C CYS A 40 -63.06 -39.07 -1.10
N VAL A 41 -62.26 -40.14 -1.07
CA VAL A 41 -60.87 -40.11 -0.58
C VAL A 41 -59.89 -40.33 -1.74
N TYR A 42 -58.80 -39.56 -1.76
CA TYR A 42 -57.67 -39.75 -2.66
C TYR A 42 -56.44 -40.10 -1.82
N GLN A 43 -55.78 -41.22 -2.09
CA GLN A 43 -54.58 -41.62 -1.37
C GLN A 43 -53.38 -40.75 -1.75
N ALA A 44 -52.67 -40.22 -0.75
CA ALA A 44 -51.43 -39.48 -0.95
C ALA A 44 -50.28 -40.46 -1.17
N ALA A 45 -49.44 -40.21 -2.19
CA ALA A 45 -48.31 -41.08 -2.49
C ALA A 45 -47.24 -41.01 -1.37
N PRO A 46 -46.60 -42.14 -1.02
CA PRO A 46 -45.50 -42.14 -0.04
C PRO A 46 -44.30 -41.35 -0.55
N ARG A 47 -43.63 -40.62 0.36
CA ARG A 47 -42.46 -39.78 0.02
C ARG A 47 -41.28 -40.65 -0.43
N PRO A 48 -40.57 -40.26 -1.50
CA PRO A 48 -39.35 -40.95 -1.90
C PRO A 48 -38.24 -40.75 -0.85
N PRO A 49 -37.26 -41.67 -0.78
CA PRO A 49 -36.13 -41.55 0.13
C PRO A 49 -35.31 -40.28 -0.17
N PRO A 50 -34.63 -39.71 0.85
CA PRO A 50 -33.94 -38.45 0.72
C PRO A 50 -32.83 -38.53 -0.32
N SER A 51 -32.72 -37.47 -1.12
CA SER A 51 -31.69 -37.36 -2.16
C SER A 51 -30.30 -37.20 -1.55
N ARG A 52 -29.26 -37.54 -2.31
CA ARG A 52 -27.86 -37.35 -1.90
C ARG A 52 -27.58 -35.90 -1.45
N LEU A 53 -28.18 -34.93 -2.11
CA LEU A 53 -28.08 -33.51 -1.75
C LEU A 53 -28.69 -33.22 -0.37
N GLU A 54 -29.79 -33.86 0.00
CA GLU A 54 -30.42 -33.69 1.32
C GLU A 54 -29.58 -34.32 2.44
N LEU A 55 -28.90 -35.43 2.15
CA LEU A 55 -27.93 -36.04 3.08
C LEU A 55 -26.69 -35.15 3.25
N ASP A 56 -26.17 -34.58 2.16
CA ASP A 56 -25.01 -33.69 2.19
C ASP A 56 -25.34 -32.39 2.96
N VAL A 57 -26.52 -31.81 2.76
CA VAL A 57 -26.98 -30.62 3.51
C VAL A 57 -27.19 -30.95 5.00
N ALA A 58 -27.70 -32.14 5.33
CA ALA A 58 -27.83 -32.58 6.72
C ALA A 58 -26.45 -32.71 7.40
N GLY A 59 -25.47 -33.29 6.70
CA GLY A 59 -24.09 -33.40 7.21
C GLY A 59 -23.38 -32.05 7.34
N MET A 60 -23.67 -31.08 6.45
CA MET A 60 -23.16 -29.71 6.60
C MET A 60 -23.75 -29.02 7.83
N ARG A 61 -25.04 -29.25 8.13
CA ARG A 61 -25.71 -28.64 9.28
C ARG A 61 -25.14 -29.16 10.61
N GLU A 62 -24.89 -30.47 10.70
CA GLU A 62 -24.29 -31.10 11.88
C GLU A 62 -22.90 -30.52 12.19
N ARG A 63 -22.05 -30.36 11.17
CA ARG A 63 -20.73 -29.74 11.33
C ARG A 63 -20.77 -28.28 11.75
N LEU A 64 -21.79 -27.53 11.31
CA LEU A 64 -21.98 -26.14 11.73
C LEU A 64 -22.39 -26.05 13.20
N ASP A 65 -23.27 -26.95 13.65
CA ASP A 65 -23.68 -27.00 15.05
C ASP A 65 -22.48 -27.34 15.97
N ASP A 66 -21.60 -28.26 15.56
CA ASP A 66 -20.36 -28.59 16.28
C ASP A 66 -19.39 -27.40 16.38
N ILE A 67 -19.23 -26.64 15.28
CA ILE A 67 -18.36 -25.44 15.25
C ILE A 67 -18.92 -24.35 16.18
N ILE A 68 -20.25 -24.17 16.20
CA ILE A 68 -20.90 -23.20 17.08
C ILE A 68 -20.70 -23.58 18.56
N GLU A 69 -20.77 -24.86 18.90
CA GLU A 69 -20.57 -25.32 20.28
C GLU A 69 -19.11 -25.13 20.73
N LEU A 70 -18.14 -25.39 19.85
CA LEU A 70 -16.72 -25.12 20.10
C LEU A 70 -16.45 -23.64 20.35
N LEU A 71 -16.99 -22.74 19.53
CA LEU A 71 -16.83 -21.30 19.68
C LEU A 71 -17.51 -20.77 20.96
N ALA A 72 -18.67 -21.32 21.33
CA ALA A 72 -19.36 -20.96 22.56
C ALA A 72 -18.59 -21.40 23.82
N SER A 73 -17.84 -22.50 23.75
CA SER A 73 -16.99 -22.99 24.85
C SER A 73 -15.77 -22.09 25.09
N ASP A 74 -15.20 -21.51 24.04
CA ASP A 74 -14.03 -20.63 24.09
C ASP A 74 -14.36 -19.23 24.65
N GLN A 75 -15.56 -18.72 24.36
CA GLN A 75 -16.08 -17.48 24.94
C GLN A 75 -16.36 -17.55 26.45
N ARG A 76 -16.54 -18.74 27.02
CA ARG A 76 -16.73 -18.90 28.48
C ARG A 76 -15.39 -18.87 29.22
N ARG A 77 -14.32 -19.44 28.63
CA ARG A 77 -12.96 -19.40 29.20
C ARG A 77 -12.35 -18.00 29.28
N THR A 78 -12.71 -17.11 28.35
CA THR A 78 -12.19 -15.73 28.30
C THR A 78 -12.84 -14.77 29.31
N LYS A 79 -14.00 -15.12 29.90
CA LYS A 79 -14.68 -14.26 30.89
C LYS A 79 -14.13 -14.39 32.31
N ASP A 80 -13.56 -15.53 32.67
CA ASP A 80 -13.06 -15.78 34.04
C ASP A 80 -11.66 -15.19 34.31
N ALA A 81 -10.95 -14.69 33.28
CA ALA A 81 -9.57 -14.17 33.40
C ALA A 81 -9.48 -12.65 33.72
N ARG A 82 -10.59 -11.93 33.92
CA ARG A 82 -10.61 -10.46 34.07
C ARG A 82 -10.43 -9.93 35.51
N ALA A 83 -9.75 -10.67 36.38
CA ALA A 83 -9.47 -10.20 37.74
C ALA A 83 -8.00 -10.44 38.15
N TRP A 84 -7.09 -9.56 37.73
CA TRP A 84 -5.85 -9.30 38.49
C TRP A 84 -5.30 -7.88 38.22
N PRO A 85 -4.73 -7.17 39.21
CA PRO A 85 -4.26 -5.79 39.06
C PRO A 85 -2.92 -5.70 38.31
N LEU A 86 -2.67 -4.56 37.67
CA LEU A 86 -1.43 -4.20 36.96
C LEU A 86 -0.20 -4.24 37.88
N PRO A 87 0.92 -4.82 37.42
CA PRO A 87 2.18 -4.07 37.45
C PRO A 87 3.13 -4.29 36.25
N ALA A 88 3.91 -3.23 35.98
CA ALA A 88 5.21 -3.10 35.29
C ALA A 88 5.51 -3.95 34.03
N VAL A 89 5.78 -3.21 32.94
CA VAL A 89 5.86 -3.66 31.55
C VAL A 89 7.23 -4.25 31.20
N ASN A 90 7.26 -5.51 30.72
CA ASN A 90 8.34 -6.11 29.94
C ASN A 90 7.76 -6.68 28.63
N TRP A 91 7.99 -5.97 27.52
CA TRP A 91 7.32 -6.17 26.22
C TRP A 91 7.61 -7.52 25.53
N THR A 92 8.71 -8.19 25.88
CA THR A 92 9.18 -9.38 25.17
C THR A 92 8.39 -10.65 25.49
N THR A 93 7.81 -10.76 26.68
CA THR A 93 7.07 -11.97 27.10
C THR A 93 5.60 -11.96 26.64
N SER A 94 5.01 -10.77 26.43
CA SER A 94 3.60 -10.61 26.04
C SER A 94 3.31 -11.00 24.60
N LEU A 95 4.29 -10.87 23.70
CA LEU A 95 4.16 -11.29 22.31
C LEU A 95 4.08 -12.81 22.21
N TYR A 96 4.95 -13.54 22.94
CA TYR A 96 4.98 -15.00 22.96
C TYR A 96 3.64 -15.64 23.39
N GLY A 97 2.94 -15.03 24.36
CA GLY A 97 1.65 -15.51 24.85
C GLY A 97 0.50 -15.33 23.85
N SER A 98 0.55 -14.31 22.99
CA SER A 98 -0.50 -14.04 21.99
C SER A 98 -0.41 -14.96 20.77
N PHE A 99 0.78 -15.52 20.50
CA PHE A 99 1.02 -16.44 19.37
C PHE A 99 0.54 -17.87 19.65
N GLN A 100 0.44 -18.31 20.91
CA GLN A 100 -0.06 -19.66 21.25
C GLN A 100 -1.57 -19.84 21.08
N SER A 101 -2.33 -18.75 20.94
CA SER A 101 -3.78 -18.77 20.67
C SER A 101 -4.15 -18.99 19.19
N SER A 102 -3.18 -19.20 18.29
CA SER A 102 -3.47 -19.65 16.92
C SER A 102 -3.65 -21.18 16.89
N PRO A 103 -4.77 -21.72 16.36
CA PRO A 103 -4.98 -23.16 16.30
C PRO A 103 -4.10 -23.75 15.20
N GLY A 104 -2.93 -24.29 15.58
CA GLY A 104 -2.04 -24.98 14.64
C GLY A 104 -0.70 -25.45 15.17
N ALA A 105 -0.25 -25.01 16.36
CA ALA A 105 1.07 -25.37 16.89
C ALA A 105 0.99 -26.50 17.93
N SER A 106 0.70 -27.71 17.50
CA SER A 106 1.00 -28.91 18.30
C SER A 106 1.30 -30.12 17.42
N SER A 107 2.49 -30.15 16.82
CA SER A 107 3.20 -31.41 16.58
C SER A 107 4.70 -31.13 16.47
N GLY A 108 5.48 -31.70 17.38
CA GLY A 108 6.95 -31.65 17.37
C GLY A 108 7.54 -32.50 16.26
N HIS A 109 7.42 -32.04 15.01
CA HIS A 109 8.23 -32.50 13.90
C HIS A 109 9.29 -31.44 13.60
N GLU A 110 10.56 -31.77 13.80
CA GLU A 110 11.67 -31.04 13.18
C GLU A 110 11.44 -31.05 11.66
N VAL A 111 10.94 -29.94 11.13
CA VAL A 111 10.82 -29.71 9.70
C VAL A 111 12.23 -29.43 9.20
N ARG A 112 12.85 -30.41 8.54
CA ARG A 112 14.08 -30.20 7.78
C ARG A 112 13.78 -29.19 6.67
N TYR A 113 14.36 -28.01 6.79
CA TYR A 113 14.17 -26.88 5.90
C TYR A 113 14.89 -27.14 4.57
N GLU A 114 14.13 -27.27 3.48
CA GLU A 114 14.63 -27.09 2.12
C GLU A 114 14.54 -25.58 1.82
N PRO A 115 15.66 -24.89 1.55
CA PRO A 115 15.63 -23.50 1.11
C PRO A 115 14.90 -23.41 -0.22
N ASP A 116 13.88 -22.56 -0.29
CA ASP A 116 13.35 -22.10 -1.58
C ASP A 116 14.47 -21.27 -2.24
N ASP A 117 15.07 -21.80 -3.30
CA ASP A 117 16.22 -21.28 -4.07
C ASP A 117 16.01 -19.87 -4.68
N SER A 118 14.91 -19.20 -4.36
CA SER A 118 14.57 -17.83 -4.78
C SER A 118 14.93 -16.76 -3.74
N ALA A 119 15.39 -17.15 -2.55
CA ALA A 119 15.31 -16.32 -1.34
C ALA A 119 16.50 -15.38 -1.03
N PHE A 120 17.39 -15.09 -1.99
CA PHE A 120 18.65 -14.38 -1.70
C PHE A 120 19.22 -13.51 -2.85
N PRO A 121 19.90 -12.33 -2.62
CA PRO A 121 19.92 -11.45 -1.45
C PRO A 121 18.87 -10.35 -1.58
N VAL A 122 17.73 -10.45 -0.92
CA VAL A 122 16.94 -9.23 -0.72
C VAL A 122 16.52 -9.19 0.74
N MET A 123 16.93 -8.11 1.41
CA MET A 123 16.64 -7.79 2.80
C MET A 123 15.16 -7.36 2.94
N ILE A 124 14.25 -8.24 2.54
CA ILE A 124 12.80 -7.99 2.57
C ILE A 124 12.25 -8.52 3.89
N LEU A 125 11.65 -7.63 4.68
CA LEU A 125 11.08 -7.95 5.99
C LEU A 125 10.00 -9.04 5.95
N GLN A 126 9.21 -9.09 4.87
CA GLN A 126 8.14 -10.07 4.75
C GLN A 126 8.67 -11.51 4.57
N ARG A 127 9.94 -11.69 4.19
CA ARG A 127 10.49 -13.01 3.90
C ARG A 127 10.80 -13.80 5.17
N ARG A 128 10.45 -15.09 5.13
CA ARG A 128 10.74 -16.03 6.23
C ARG A 128 12.23 -16.11 6.55
N THR A 129 13.08 -16.17 5.52
CA THR A 129 14.53 -16.22 5.67
C THR A 129 15.09 -15.01 6.42
N MET A 130 14.54 -13.82 6.17
CA MET A 130 14.91 -12.60 6.87
C MET A 130 14.53 -12.65 8.34
N MET A 131 13.31 -13.09 8.65
CA MET A 131 12.87 -13.25 10.04
C MET A 131 13.74 -14.25 10.80
N VAL A 132 14.09 -15.39 10.18
CA VAL A 132 15.00 -16.37 10.77
C VAL A 132 16.40 -15.80 10.99
N LEU A 133 16.93 -15.06 10.01
CA LEU A 133 18.24 -14.39 10.13
C LEU A 133 18.27 -13.42 11.32
N LEU A 134 17.17 -12.72 11.58
CA LEU A 134 17.01 -11.79 12.71
C LEU A 134 16.68 -12.50 14.03
N GLY A 135 16.52 -13.83 14.05
CA GLY A 135 16.12 -14.58 15.25
C GLY A 135 14.66 -14.36 15.66
N LEU A 136 13.79 -13.97 14.72
CA LEU A 136 12.36 -13.71 14.91
C LEU A 136 11.50 -14.88 14.40
N ASP A 137 10.20 -14.85 14.73
CA ASP A 137 9.25 -15.85 14.20
C ASP A 137 9.20 -15.80 12.66
N PRO A 138 9.35 -16.93 11.94
CA PRO A 138 9.38 -16.95 10.48
C PRO A 138 8.14 -16.33 9.81
N ASN A 139 6.99 -16.31 10.48
CA ASN A 139 5.74 -15.78 9.94
C ASN A 139 5.42 -14.35 10.41
N LEU A 140 6.31 -13.72 11.21
CA LEU A 140 6.08 -12.39 11.75
C LEU A 140 5.81 -11.34 10.65
N GLY A 141 6.62 -11.33 9.59
CA GLY A 141 6.43 -10.39 8.47
C GLY A 141 5.06 -10.52 7.81
N ALA A 142 4.64 -11.75 7.48
CA ALA A 142 3.31 -12.00 6.91
C ALA A 142 2.17 -11.64 7.87
N TRP A 143 2.37 -11.89 9.17
CA TRP A 143 1.41 -11.52 10.20
C TRP A 143 1.24 -10.00 10.31
N LEU A 144 2.33 -9.22 10.27
CA LEU A 144 2.30 -7.75 10.27
C LEU A 144 1.54 -7.22 9.05
N SER A 145 1.80 -7.74 7.85
CA SER A 145 1.07 -7.35 6.64
C SER A 145 -0.43 -7.66 6.73
N ASN A 146 -0.80 -8.81 7.30
CA ASN A 146 -2.20 -9.17 7.51
C ASN A 146 -2.87 -8.29 8.57
N MET A 147 -2.16 -7.93 9.63
CA MET A 147 -2.66 -6.99 10.63
C MET A 147 -2.94 -5.63 10.01
N GLU A 148 -2.02 -5.09 9.22
CA GLU A 148 -2.21 -3.79 8.55
C GLU A 148 -3.43 -3.80 7.62
N ARG A 149 -3.59 -4.86 6.82
CA ARG A 149 -4.73 -5.00 5.89
C ARG A 149 -6.07 -5.23 6.59
N SER A 150 -6.06 -5.89 7.75
CA SER A 150 -7.26 -6.13 8.55
C SER A 150 -7.61 -4.97 9.49
N ALA A 151 -6.64 -4.10 9.79
CA ALA A 151 -6.84 -2.86 10.52
C ALA A 151 -7.73 -1.93 9.70
N ARG A 152 -9.04 -2.02 9.95
CA ARG A 152 -9.97 -1.02 9.47
C ARG A 152 -9.50 0.32 10.01
N LEU A 153 -9.34 1.32 9.14
CA LEU A 153 -9.57 2.69 9.59
C LEU A 153 -10.91 2.61 10.31
N SER A 154 -10.94 2.93 11.60
CA SER A 154 -12.17 3.24 12.29
C SER A 154 -12.76 4.46 11.56
N SER A 155 -13.37 4.22 10.41
CA SER A 155 -14.35 5.11 9.85
C SER A 155 -15.38 5.20 10.96
N GLY A 156 -15.45 6.37 11.60
CA GLY A 156 -16.61 6.75 12.37
C GLY A 156 -17.81 6.70 11.42
N ARG A 157 -18.31 5.50 11.16
CA ARG A 157 -19.61 5.28 10.57
C ARG A 157 -20.59 5.89 11.56
N ASP A 158 -21.29 6.91 11.06
CA ASP A 158 -22.48 7.55 11.64
C ASP A 158 -22.34 9.00 12.13
N GLN A 159 -21.37 9.77 11.63
CA GLN A 159 -21.56 11.23 11.55
C GLN A 159 -21.32 11.72 10.13
N ALA A 160 -22.41 12.03 9.42
CA ALA A 160 -22.36 12.83 8.22
C ALA A 160 -21.87 14.23 8.62
N VAL A 161 -20.56 14.47 8.49
CA VAL A 161 -19.99 15.82 8.60
C VAL A 161 -20.41 16.55 7.33
N PRO A 162 -21.15 17.68 7.42
CA PRO A 162 -21.51 18.45 6.23
C PRO A 162 -20.26 18.99 5.55
N LEU A 163 -20.33 19.24 4.24
CA LEU A 163 -19.36 19.97 3.39
C LEU A 163 -18.96 21.39 3.89
N ARG A 164 -19.36 21.77 5.10
CA ARG A 164 -18.89 22.95 5.87
C ARG A 164 -17.49 22.73 6.47
N MET A 165 -16.69 21.87 5.85
CA MET A 165 -15.39 21.46 6.33
C MET A 165 -14.32 22.54 6.21
N PHE A 166 -14.50 23.47 5.28
CA PHE A 166 -13.66 24.65 5.11
C PHE A 166 -14.12 25.86 5.94
N LEU A 167 -14.87 25.66 7.04
CA LEU A 167 -15.23 26.74 7.97
C LEU A 167 -14.05 27.25 8.82
N PHE A 168 -12.83 26.75 8.58
CA PHE A 168 -11.63 27.25 9.23
C PHE A 168 -11.31 28.69 8.80
N SER A 169 -10.59 29.41 9.67
CA SER A 169 -10.00 30.71 9.30
C SER A 169 -9.14 30.52 8.04
N PRO A 170 -9.19 31.45 7.06
CA PRO A 170 -8.30 31.43 5.89
C PRO A 170 -6.81 31.20 6.24
N ASP A 171 -6.37 31.72 7.39
CA ASP A 171 -5.00 31.56 7.90
C ASP A 171 -4.64 30.09 8.19
N SER A 172 -5.61 29.30 8.66
CA SER A 172 -5.43 27.87 8.93
C SER A 172 -5.30 27.06 7.65
N ILE A 173 -6.03 27.45 6.59
CA ILE A 173 -5.94 26.78 5.28
C ILE A 173 -4.59 27.09 4.63
N SER A 174 -4.17 28.36 4.67
CA SER A 174 -2.88 28.81 4.14
C SER A 174 -1.70 28.10 4.81
N SER A 175 -1.68 28.05 6.14
CA SER A 175 -0.62 27.35 6.90
C SER A 175 -0.60 25.84 6.63
N THR A 176 -1.77 25.21 6.51
CA THR A 176 -1.87 23.77 6.18
C THR A 176 -1.34 23.49 4.77
N LEU A 177 -1.69 24.32 3.79
CA LEU A 177 -1.18 24.20 2.42
C LEU A 177 0.33 24.47 2.34
N GLN A 178 0.84 25.42 3.12
CA GLN A 178 2.27 25.67 3.22
C GLN A 178 2.99 24.42 3.75
N ALA A 179 2.48 23.81 4.83
CA ALA A 179 3.03 22.56 5.37
C ALA A 179 2.98 21.41 4.33
N PHE A 180 1.89 21.29 3.57
CA PHE A 180 1.80 20.33 2.47
C PHE A 180 2.89 20.58 1.40
N SER A 181 3.07 21.84 0.98
CA SER A 181 4.08 22.22 -0.01
C SER A 181 5.50 21.89 0.47
N GLU A 182 5.84 22.35 1.67
CA GLU A 182 7.21 22.29 2.22
C GLU A 182 7.63 20.91 2.72
N ARG A 183 6.68 20.06 3.13
CA ARG A 183 7.00 18.78 3.79
C ARG A 183 6.50 17.53 3.08
N ILE A 184 5.63 17.67 2.07
CA ILE A 184 5.11 16.53 1.29
C ILE A 184 5.41 16.70 -0.20
N HIS A 185 4.93 17.78 -0.83
CA HIS A 185 5.07 17.99 -2.28
C HIS A 185 6.52 18.21 -2.71
N VAL A 186 7.37 18.77 -1.84
CA VAL A 186 8.83 18.91 -2.06
C VAL A 186 9.55 17.58 -2.36
N TRP A 187 9.00 16.44 -1.92
CA TRP A 187 9.58 15.11 -2.15
C TRP A 187 9.08 14.49 -3.46
N LEU A 188 7.86 14.82 -3.86
CA LEU A 188 7.16 14.30 -5.04
C LEU A 188 6.40 15.44 -5.73
N PRO A 189 7.04 16.17 -6.67
CA PRO A 189 6.47 17.39 -7.25
C PRO A 189 5.38 17.11 -8.30
N ILE A 190 4.35 16.35 -7.94
CA ILE A 190 3.31 15.87 -8.86
C ILE A 190 2.25 16.91 -9.19
N ILE A 191 2.08 17.93 -8.33
CA ILE A 191 1.04 18.97 -8.47
C ILE A 191 1.43 19.98 -9.55
N SER A 192 0.45 20.32 -10.39
CA SER A 192 0.58 21.23 -11.52
C SER A 192 0.22 22.68 -11.13
N SER A 193 0.79 23.66 -11.83
CA SER A 193 0.64 25.09 -11.53
C SER A 193 -0.80 25.62 -11.46
N ASP A 194 -1.77 24.96 -12.12
CA ASP A 194 -3.20 25.27 -12.08
C ASP A 194 -3.89 24.86 -10.76
N PHE A 195 -3.17 24.20 -9.85
CA PHE A 195 -3.69 23.76 -8.57
C PHE A 195 -4.24 24.91 -7.70
N HIS A 196 -3.59 26.07 -7.69
CA HIS A 196 -4.04 27.17 -6.83
C HIS A 196 -5.45 27.68 -7.20
N GLU A 197 -5.74 27.79 -8.50
CA GLU A 197 -7.04 28.21 -9.01
C GLU A 197 -8.11 27.15 -8.73
N SER A 198 -7.83 25.88 -9.07
CA SER A 198 -8.75 24.77 -8.83
C SER A 198 -9.04 24.55 -7.34
N PHE A 199 -8.04 24.69 -6.48
CA PHE A 199 -8.18 24.63 -5.02
C PHE A 199 -9.08 25.75 -4.49
N SER A 200 -8.89 26.98 -4.98
CA SER A 200 -9.72 28.13 -4.61
C SER A 200 -11.19 27.94 -5.01
N GLN A 201 -11.44 27.37 -6.19
CA GLN A 201 -12.79 27.00 -6.65
C GLN A 201 -13.41 25.90 -5.77
N CYS A 202 -12.61 24.92 -5.32
CA CYS A 202 -13.06 23.87 -4.39
C CYS A 202 -13.51 24.45 -3.05
N ILE A 203 -12.71 25.35 -2.45
CA ILE A 203 -13.09 26.01 -1.19
C ILE A 203 -14.33 26.87 -1.37
N GLY A 204 -14.47 27.54 -2.52
CA GLY A 204 -15.65 28.33 -2.86
C GLY A 204 -16.92 27.51 -3.11
N GLY A 205 -16.84 26.17 -3.08
CA GLY A 205 -17.97 25.28 -3.37
C GLY A 205 -18.39 25.27 -4.84
N GLN A 206 -17.51 25.72 -5.74
CA GLN A 206 -17.76 25.88 -7.17
C GLN A 206 -17.00 24.86 -8.02
N SER A 207 -16.36 23.86 -7.41
CA SER A 207 -15.55 22.88 -8.15
C SER A 207 -16.41 22.05 -9.10
N PRO A 208 -16.06 22.01 -10.40
CA PRO A 208 -16.78 21.21 -11.38
C PRO A 208 -16.38 19.72 -11.36
N SER A 209 -15.30 19.34 -10.68
CA SER A 209 -14.67 18.02 -10.83
C SER A 209 -14.49 17.29 -9.48
N PRO A 210 -14.95 16.02 -9.37
CA PRO A 210 -14.71 15.19 -8.19
C PRO A 210 -13.21 14.98 -7.91
N SER A 211 -12.38 14.82 -8.95
CA SER A 211 -10.93 14.65 -8.82
C SER A 211 -10.25 15.90 -8.27
N ASP A 212 -10.71 17.10 -8.65
CA ASP A 212 -10.23 18.37 -8.09
C ASP A 212 -10.54 18.47 -6.59
N THR A 213 -11.78 18.15 -6.23
CA THR A 213 -12.21 18.16 -4.84
C THR A 213 -11.43 17.12 -4.03
N CYS A 214 -11.23 15.92 -4.56
CA CYS A 214 -10.44 14.87 -3.93
C CYS A 214 -8.99 15.31 -3.72
N LEU A 215 -8.36 15.93 -4.73
CA LEU A 215 -6.99 16.41 -4.64
C LEU A 215 -6.85 17.50 -3.56
N ALA A 216 -7.78 18.45 -3.51
CA ALA A 216 -7.81 19.49 -2.49
C ALA A 216 -7.95 18.91 -1.08
N MET A 217 -8.84 17.93 -0.88
CA MET A 217 -9.03 17.25 0.40
C MET A 217 -7.78 16.46 0.81
N LEU A 218 -7.12 15.77 -0.12
CA LEU A 218 -5.87 15.05 0.15
C LEU A 218 -4.73 16.00 0.50
N ALA A 219 -4.60 17.14 -0.19
CA ALA A 219 -3.62 18.17 0.13
C ALA A 219 -3.83 18.72 1.55
N MET A 220 -5.08 18.97 1.95
CA MET A 220 -5.41 19.41 3.32
C MET A 220 -5.14 18.32 4.37
N ALA A 221 -5.50 17.06 4.09
CA ALA A 221 -5.24 15.95 5.00
C ALA A 221 -3.73 15.75 5.23
N LEU A 222 -2.95 15.73 4.16
CA LEU A 222 -1.50 15.58 4.21
C LEU A 222 -0.82 16.80 4.82
N GLY A 223 -1.27 18.01 4.52
CA GLY A 223 -0.78 19.24 5.14
C GLY A 223 -1.03 19.27 6.65
N SER A 224 -2.21 18.80 7.08
CA SER A 224 -2.56 18.73 8.51
C SER A 224 -1.65 17.74 9.24
N LEU A 225 -1.37 16.60 8.61
CA LEU A 225 -0.44 15.61 9.15
C LEU A 225 1.00 16.15 9.20
N ALA A 226 1.44 16.81 8.13
CA ALA A 226 2.78 17.36 8.01
C ALA A 226 3.03 18.58 8.90
N ALA A 227 1.99 19.31 9.30
CA ALA A 227 2.08 20.45 10.22
C ALA A 227 2.40 20.03 11.67
N THR A 228 2.30 18.74 12.00
CA THR A 228 2.71 18.25 13.32
C THR A 228 4.23 18.31 13.51
N ASP A 229 4.67 18.47 14.75
CA ASP A 229 6.09 18.58 15.08
C ASP A 229 6.84 17.25 14.95
N THR A 230 6.15 16.13 15.21
CA THR A 230 6.76 14.78 15.22
C THR A 230 5.83 13.75 14.60
N ILE A 231 6.43 12.72 13.98
CA ILE A 231 5.68 11.60 13.39
C ILE A 231 4.83 10.85 14.42
N THR A 232 5.29 10.76 15.68
CA THR A 232 4.54 10.11 16.77
C THR A 232 3.24 10.83 17.05
N VAL A 233 3.26 12.16 17.14
CA VAL A 233 2.05 12.98 17.32
C VAL A 233 1.13 12.83 16.11
N ALA A 234 1.67 12.87 14.89
CA ALA A 234 0.91 12.64 13.67
C ALA A 234 0.18 11.28 13.67
N LEU A 235 0.83 10.21 14.13
CA LEU A 235 0.26 8.86 14.17
C LEU A 235 -0.81 8.68 15.26
N GLU A 236 -0.64 9.35 16.40
CA GLU A 236 -1.55 9.32 17.54
C GLU A 236 -2.80 10.17 17.31
N GLU A 237 -2.63 11.44 16.95
CA GLU A 237 -3.72 12.40 16.80
C GLU A 237 -4.44 12.29 15.45
N ARG A 238 -3.70 11.91 14.39
CA ARG A 238 -4.18 11.81 13.00
C ARG A 238 -4.97 13.05 12.54
N PRO A 239 -4.38 14.25 12.62
CA PRO A 239 -5.04 15.47 12.19
C PRO A 239 -5.40 15.41 10.70
N GLY A 240 -6.54 16.00 10.35
CA GLY A 240 -7.05 15.99 8.97
C GLY A 240 -7.59 14.64 8.51
N THR A 241 -7.85 13.69 9.41
CA THR A 241 -8.55 12.42 9.12
C THR A 241 -9.92 12.69 8.49
N GLU A 242 -10.58 13.76 8.92
CA GLU A 242 -11.84 14.18 8.35
C GLU A 242 -11.69 14.52 6.85
N TYR A 243 -10.64 15.25 6.44
CA TYR A 243 -10.43 15.60 5.03
C TYR A 243 -10.15 14.35 4.22
N PHE A 244 -9.36 13.43 4.76
CA PHE A 244 -9.13 12.13 4.16
C PHE A 244 -10.42 11.32 4.01
N ALA A 245 -11.32 11.36 5.00
CA ALA A 245 -12.59 10.66 4.94
C ALA A 245 -13.49 11.20 3.81
N GLU A 246 -13.50 12.50 3.56
CA GLU A 246 -14.20 13.08 2.41
C GLU A 246 -13.52 12.71 1.08
N ALA A 247 -12.19 12.78 1.01
CA ALA A 247 -11.46 12.31 -0.17
C ALA A 247 -11.78 10.84 -0.49
N ALA A 248 -11.81 9.97 0.52
CA ALA A 248 -12.10 8.55 0.37
C ALA A 248 -13.52 8.28 -0.17
N LYS A 249 -14.49 9.15 0.09
CA LYS A 249 -15.84 9.04 -0.51
C LYS A 249 -15.83 9.33 -2.01
N LEU A 250 -14.89 10.15 -2.48
CA LEU A 250 -14.71 10.50 -3.90
C LEU A 250 -13.84 9.49 -4.65
N LEU A 251 -13.22 8.52 -3.95
CA LEU A 251 -12.37 7.50 -4.57
C LEU A 251 -13.06 6.74 -5.72
N PRO A 252 -14.34 6.34 -5.65
CA PRO A 252 -15.00 5.70 -6.80
C PRO A 252 -15.01 6.56 -8.06
N ASP A 253 -15.27 7.86 -7.92
CA ASP A 253 -15.26 8.81 -9.05
C ASP A 253 -13.83 8.97 -9.59
N VAL A 254 -12.83 9.08 -8.72
CA VAL A 254 -11.41 9.10 -9.09
C VAL A 254 -11.00 7.82 -9.82
N LEU A 255 -11.54 6.66 -9.43
CA LEU A 255 -11.25 5.39 -10.09
C LEU A 255 -11.89 5.30 -11.48
N LEU A 256 -13.03 5.95 -11.71
CA LEU A 256 -13.70 6.01 -13.01
C LEU A 256 -13.12 7.10 -13.93
N ASP A 257 -12.56 8.16 -13.36
CA ASP A 257 -11.91 9.24 -14.09
C ASP A 257 -10.58 8.78 -14.71
N PHE A 258 -10.35 9.17 -15.98
CA PHE A 258 -9.14 8.85 -16.73
C PHE A 258 -8.41 10.15 -17.11
N GLY A 259 -7.83 10.80 -16.10
CA GLY A 259 -7.04 12.01 -16.26
C GLY A 259 -5.86 12.07 -15.30
N VAL A 260 -4.89 12.96 -15.56
CA VAL A 260 -3.70 13.12 -14.71
C VAL A 260 -4.09 13.54 -13.28
N ARG A 261 -5.19 14.28 -13.13
CA ARG A 261 -5.70 14.67 -11.81
C ARG A 261 -6.13 13.48 -10.95
N SER A 262 -6.82 12.52 -11.57
CA SER A 262 -7.17 11.26 -10.90
C SER A 262 -5.91 10.47 -10.49
N LEU A 263 -4.85 10.54 -11.31
CA LEU A 263 -3.58 9.89 -11.04
C LEU A 263 -2.86 10.54 -9.86
N GLN A 264 -2.82 11.88 -9.82
CA GLN A 264 -2.30 12.65 -8.68
C GLN A 264 -3.04 12.29 -7.38
N CYS A 265 -4.37 12.14 -7.42
CA CYS A 265 -5.15 11.70 -6.26
C CYS A 265 -4.72 10.31 -5.78
N LEU A 266 -4.58 9.33 -6.68
CA LEU A 266 -4.14 7.97 -6.31
C LEU A 266 -2.73 7.97 -5.69
N ILE A 267 -1.82 8.80 -6.19
CA ILE A 267 -0.49 8.97 -5.59
C ILE A 267 -0.61 9.55 -4.18
N LEU A 268 -1.42 10.60 -3.98
CA LEU A 268 -1.59 11.20 -2.64
C LEU A 268 -2.33 10.27 -1.65
N PHE A 269 -3.23 9.40 -2.12
CA PHE A 269 -3.76 8.31 -1.28
C PHE A 269 -2.65 7.39 -0.79
N ALA A 270 -1.73 6.99 -1.67
CA ALA A 270 -0.58 6.19 -1.28
C ALA A 270 0.34 6.93 -0.29
N VAL A 271 0.65 8.20 -0.54
CA VAL A 271 1.47 9.03 0.35
C VAL A 271 0.82 9.19 1.73
N TYR A 272 -0.50 9.37 1.80
CA TYR A 272 -1.21 9.44 3.07
C TYR A 272 -1.07 8.15 3.88
N HIS A 273 -1.22 6.98 3.24
CA HIS A 273 -1.00 5.70 3.90
C HIS A 273 0.47 5.47 4.29
N MET A 274 1.44 5.91 3.49
CA MET A 274 2.86 5.89 3.85
C MET A 274 3.15 6.68 5.12
N CYS A 275 2.60 7.91 5.23
CA CYS A 275 2.77 8.74 6.42
C CYS A 275 2.14 8.12 7.68
N LEU A 276 1.15 7.23 7.51
CA LEU A 276 0.51 6.49 8.59
C LEU A 276 1.14 5.11 8.86
N VAL A 277 2.29 4.81 8.25
CA VAL A 277 2.98 3.52 8.35
C VAL A 277 2.07 2.36 7.92
N ARG A 278 1.38 2.56 6.79
CA ARG A 278 0.50 1.56 6.14
C ARG A 278 0.95 1.24 4.72
N PRO A 279 2.13 0.61 4.57
CA PRO A 279 2.72 0.37 3.27
C PRO A 279 1.94 -0.60 2.38
N CYS A 280 1.24 -1.60 2.95
CA CYS A 280 0.41 -2.50 2.16
C CYS A 280 -0.78 -1.79 1.54
N GLN A 281 -1.45 -0.89 2.28
CA GLN A 281 -2.55 -0.07 1.76
C GLN A 281 -2.05 0.98 0.76
N ALA A 282 -0.88 1.59 1.02
CA ALA A 282 -0.25 2.50 0.07
C ALA A 282 0.03 1.81 -1.27
N HIS A 283 0.56 0.60 -1.21
CA HIS A 283 0.87 -0.20 -2.40
C HIS A 283 -0.36 -0.49 -3.27
N ASP A 284 -1.52 -0.77 -2.67
CA ASP A 284 -2.75 -1.04 -3.44
C ASP A 284 -3.12 0.17 -4.34
N HIS A 285 -2.96 1.41 -3.85
CA HIS A 285 -3.16 2.61 -4.65
C HIS A 285 -2.05 2.82 -5.70
N VAL A 286 -0.81 2.52 -5.36
CA VAL A 286 0.34 2.59 -6.29
C VAL A 286 0.15 1.65 -7.47
N LEU A 287 -0.37 0.42 -7.26
CA LEU A 287 -0.65 -0.51 -8.36
C LEU A 287 -1.70 0.04 -9.33
N ILE A 288 -2.78 0.62 -8.80
CA ILE A 288 -3.83 1.23 -9.63
C ILE A 288 -3.26 2.44 -10.40
N ALA A 289 -2.50 3.29 -9.71
CA ALA A 289 -1.85 4.45 -10.31
C ALA A 289 -0.88 4.04 -11.42
N SER A 290 -0.03 3.04 -11.16
CA SER A 290 0.95 2.51 -12.11
C SER A 290 0.27 1.99 -13.38
N ALA A 291 -0.72 1.11 -13.24
CA ALA A 291 -1.45 0.57 -14.39
C ALA A 291 -2.10 1.70 -15.23
N ARG A 292 -2.64 2.73 -14.57
CA ARG A 292 -3.22 3.90 -15.24
C ARG A 292 -2.16 4.74 -15.94
N ALA A 293 -1.05 5.06 -15.28
CA ALA A 293 0.04 5.85 -15.84
C ALA A 293 0.63 5.17 -17.10
N GLN A 294 0.87 3.86 -17.03
CA GLN A 294 1.34 3.06 -18.17
C GLN A 294 0.36 3.10 -19.35
N ASN A 295 -0.95 2.97 -19.09
CA ASN A 295 -1.97 3.11 -20.12
C ASN A 295 -2.00 4.52 -20.72
N MET A 296 -1.88 5.55 -19.88
CA MET A 296 -1.86 6.94 -20.32
C MET A 296 -0.64 7.22 -21.21
N LEU A 297 0.56 6.75 -20.84
CA LEU A 297 1.78 6.91 -21.64
C LEU A 297 1.64 6.28 -23.04
N LYS A 298 1.03 5.09 -23.13
CA LYS A 298 0.76 4.44 -24.42
C LYS A 298 -0.19 5.26 -25.30
N ILE A 299 -1.21 5.87 -24.71
CA ILE A 299 -2.23 6.65 -25.44
C ILE A 299 -1.73 8.06 -25.81
N HIS A 300 -1.09 8.76 -24.87
CA HIS A 300 -0.74 10.19 -24.98
C HIS A 300 0.51 10.46 -25.83
N SER A 301 1.13 9.40 -26.37
CA SER A 301 2.17 9.49 -27.40
C SER A 301 1.69 10.20 -28.69
N TYR A 302 0.38 10.35 -28.90
CA TYR A 302 -0.23 10.97 -30.08
C TYR A 302 -1.17 12.15 -29.75
N GLY A 303 -0.62 13.30 -29.35
CA GLY A 303 -1.35 14.59 -29.40
C GLY A 303 -1.85 15.20 -28.10
N ALA A 304 -1.27 14.82 -26.94
CA ALA A 304 -1.52 15.51 -25.68
C ALA A 304 -0.88 16.91 -25.63
N ASP A 305 -1.46 17.82 -24.84
CA ASP A 305 -0.84 19.11 -24.55
C ASP A 305 0.44 18.92 -23.70
N SER A 306 1.40 19.83 -23.88
CA SER A 306 2.73 19.71 -23.25
C SER A 306 2.65 19.70 -21.72
N GLN A 307 1.69 20.42 -21.12
CA GLN A 307 1.58 20.54 -19.67
C GLN A 307 1.01 19.26 -19.05
N THR A 308 -0.03 18.67 -19.65
CA THR A 308 -0.57 17.36 -19.22
C THR A 308 0.49 16.27 -19.36
N LEU A 309 1.30 16.30 -20.42
CA LEU A 309 2.37 15.33 -20.62
C LEU A 309 3.48 15.45 -19.55
N GLU A 310 3.89 16.67 -19.20
CA GLU A 310 4.85 16.89 -18.10
C GLU A 310 4.27 16.43 -16.75
N ALA A 311 3.00 16.73 -16.47
CA ALA A 311 2.35 16.27 -15.25
C ALA A 311 2.25 14.73 -15.20
N LEU A 312 1.99 14.07 -16.34
CA LEU A 312 2.02 12.61 -16.45
C LEU A 312 3.42 12.04 -16.22
N ARG A 313 4.47 12.66 -16.77
CA ARG A 313 5.87 12.25 -16.53
C ARG A 313 6.22 12.34 -15.05
N ARG A 314 5.91 13.47 -14.40
CA ARG A 314 6.13 13.65 -12.95
C ARG A 314 5.37 12.60 -12.13
N ALA A 315 4.11 12.35 -12.47
CA ALA A 315 3.30 11.33 -11.81
C ALA A 315 3.87 9.91 -12.00
N TYR A 316 4.29 9.55 -13.22
CA TYR A 316 4.91 8.26 -13.51
C TYR A 316 6.15 8.01 -12.66
N TRP A 317 7.08 8.97 -12.64
CA TRP A 317 8.31 8.85 -11.87
C TRP A 317 8.05 8.82 -10.36
N ALA A 318 7.06 9.58 -9.87
CA ALA A 318 6.65 9.52 -8.47
C ALA A 318 6.11 8.14 -8.08
N ILE A 319 5.29 7.52 -8.93
CA ILE A 319 4.78 6.15 -8.71
C ILE A 319 5.95 5.17 -8.67
N LEU A 320 6.89 5.26 -9.61
CA LEU A 320 8.07 4.40 -9.67
C LEU A 320 8.93 4.53 -8.42
N LEU A 321 9.17 5.74 -7.91
CA LEU A 321 9.91 5.97 -6.68
C LEU A 321 9.21 5.34 -5.47
N ILE A 322 7.90 5.56 -5.30
CA ILE A 322 7.14 4.98 -4.18
C ILE A 322 7.12 3.45 -4.26
N GLU A 323 6.80 2.88 -5.43
CA GLU A 323 6.74 1.43 -5.62
C GLU A 323 8.09 0.77 -5.31
N SER A 324 9.18 1.40 -5.75
CA SER A 324 10.52 0.89 -5.54
C SER A 324 10.98 0.99 -4.09
N GLU A 325 10.62 2.06 -3.39
CA GLU A 325 10.88 2.19 -1.95
C GLU A 325 10.14 1.09 -1.17
N LEU A 326 8.86 0.86 -1.48
CA LEU A 326 8.05 -0.21 -0.88
C LEU A 326 8.60 -1.62 -1.15
N SER A 327 8.93 -1.90 -2.41
CA SER A 327 9.36 -3.23 -2.86
C SER A 327 10.74 -3.63 -2.32
N THR A 328 11.55 -2.67 -1.86
CA THR A 328 12.82 -2.98 -1.19
C THR A 328 12.61 -3.56 0.21
N GLN A 329 11.49 -3.22 0.87
CA GLN A 329 11.21 -3.60 2.25
C GLN A 329 10.20 -4.75 2.34
N LEU A 330 9.30 -4.87 1.37
CA LEU A 330 8.15 -5.78 1.41
C LEU A 330 8.06 -6.64 0.14
N ASP A 331 7.57 -7.87 0.29
CA ASP A 331 7.42 -8.83 -0.81
C ASP A 331 6.06 -8.62 -1.48
N LEU A 332 5.96 -7.50 -2.20
CA LEU A 332 4.71 -7.04 -2.82
C LEU A 332 4.68 -7.32 -4.33
N PRO A 333 3.48 -7.52 -4.92
CA PRO A 333 3.35 -7.72 -6.36
C PRO A 333 3.92 -6.55 -7.16
N ASN A 334 4.71 -6.83 -8.20
CA ASN A 334 5.27 -5.78 -9.07
C ASN A 334 4.24 -5.33 -10.12
N SER A 335 4.14 -4.01 -10.35
CA SER A 335 3.23 -3.44 -11.36
C SER A 335 3.74 -3.54 -12.81
N GLY A 336 5.02 -3.88 -12.98
CA GLY A 336 5.70 -3.85 -14.28
C GLY A 336 6.14 -2.46 -14.71
N ILE A 337 6.00 -1.41 -13.87
CA ILE A 337 6.30 -0.02 -14.25
C ILE A 337 7.68 0.15 -14.88
N TRP A 338 8.68 -0.54 -14.36
CA TRP A 338 10.05 -0.52 -14.85
C TRP A 338 10.23 -0.96 -16.32
N GLN A 339 9.26 -1.65 -16.92
CA GLN A 339 9.31 -2.05 -18.33
C GLN A 339 9.07 -0.86 -19.28
N HIS A 340 8.44 0.20 -18.79
CA HIS A 340 8.09 1.40 -19.56
C HIS A 340 9.03 2.59 -19.26
N GLU A 341 10.12 2.34 -18.54
CA GLU A 341 11.07 3.36 -18.11
C GLU A 341 11.73 4.12 -19.27
N GLU A 342 12.05 3.43 -20.37
CA GLU A 342 12.66 4.04 -21.55
C GLU A 342 11.65 4.93 -22.33
N GLU A 343 10.38 4.56 -22.29
CA GLU A 343 9.28 5.33 -22.91
C GLU A 343 8.96 6.59 -22.08
N ALA A 344 9.13 6.50 -20.75
CA ALA A 344 8.95 7.61 -19.83
C ALA A 344 10.17 8.54 -19.84
N GLN A 345 10.09 9.61 -20.64
CA GLN A 345 11.08 10.69 -20.59
C GLN A 345 11.21 11.28 -19.18
N LEU A 346 12.40 11.79 -18.86
CA LEU A 346 12.63 12.49 -17.58
C LEU A 346 11.79 13.76 -17.53
N PRO A 347 11.21 14.10 -16.36
CA PRO A 347 10.35 15.26 -16.20
C PRO A 347 11.16 16.57 -16.20
N SER A 348 10.56 17.64 -16.72
CA SER A 348 11.13 18.99 -16.57
C SER A 348 10.68 19.67 -15.27
N ALA A 349 11.30 20.81 -14.96
CA ALA A 349 10.88 21.66 -13.84
C ALA A 349 9.59 22.45 -14.15
N ASP A 350 9.10 22.41 -15.39
CA ASP A 350 8.04 23.30 -15.84
C ASP A 350 6.67 22.93 -15.28
N GLY A 351 5.91 23.95 -14.90
CA GLY A 351 4.54 23.78 -14.44
C GLY A 351 4.41 23.03 -13.10
N ILE A 352 5.46 22.97 -12.31
CA ILE A 352 5.39 22.56 -10.90
C ILE A 352 4.69 23.69 -10.12
N TRP A 353 3.74 23.31 -9.26
CA TRP A 353 3.10 24.26 -8.36
C TRP A 353 4.03 24.62 -7.19
N HIS A 354 4.06 25.89 -6.84
CA HIS A 354 4.74 26.39 -5.65
C HIS A 354 3.75 27.16 -4.77
N PHE A 355 3.88 27.02 -3.47
CA PHE A 355 3.10 27.81 -2.54
C PHE A 355 3.53 29.29 -2.61
N PRO A 356 2.60 30.25 -2.78
CA PRO A 356 2.95 31.66 -2.89
C PRO A 356 3.55 32.19 -1.59
N HIS A 357 4.80 32.67 -1.62
CA HIS A 357 5.38 33.37 -0.46
C HIS A 357 4.80 34.77 -0.37
N ALA A 358 4.48 35.24 0.84
CA ALA A 358 3.82 36.51 1.12
C ALA A 358 4.58 37.79 0.69
N GLY A 359 5.68 37.66 -0.07
CA GLY A 359 6.49 38.76 -0.61
C GLY A 359 6.57 38.83 -2.15
N GLU A 360 6.04 37.85 -2.89
CA GLU A 360 6.19 37.79 -4.36
C GLU A 360 5.07 38.48 -5.15
N SER A 361 4.08 39.07 -4.48
CA SER A 361 3.05 39.89 -5.11
C SER A 361 3.08 41.33 -4.62
N ALA A 362 3.99 42.13 -5.19
CA ALA A 362 3.71 43.48 -5.69
C ALA A 362 4.99 44.09 -6.30
N MET A 363 4.94 44.38 -7.61
CA MET A 363 5.88 45.17 -8.43
C MET A 363 6.91 44.39 -9.26
N PRO A 364 6.98 44.62 -10.60
CA PRO A 364 8.11 44.18 -11.41
C PRO A 364 9.32 45.07 -11.10
N SER A 365 10.30 44.52 -10.39
CA SER A 365 11.59 45.18 -10.14
C SER A 365 12.40 45.30 -11.45
N PRO A 366 13.14 46.40 -11.69
CA PRO A 366 14.02 46.54 -12.85
C PRO A 366 15.18 45.53 -12.79
N PRO A 367 15.80 45.18 -13.95
CA PRO A 367 16.87 44.18 -13.99
C PRO A 367 18.13 44.82 -13.43
N THR A 368 18.42 44.62 -12.15
CA THR A 368 19.69 45.06 -11.59
C THR A 368 20.20 44.04 -10.59
N GLN A 369 21.25 43.35 -11.03
CA GLN A 369 22.12 42.42 -10.30
C GLN A 369 21.45 41.12 -9.85
N ALA A 370 21.86 40.04 -10.51
CA ALA A 370 21.59 38.64 -10.17
C ALA A 370 22.02 38.36 -8.73
N SER A 371 21.11 38.56 -7.79
CA SER A 371 21.02 37.72 -6.61
C SER A 371 20.41 36.42 -7.14
N GLU A 372 21.14 35.30 -7.00
CA GLU A 372 20.60 33.99 -7.34
C GLU A 372 19.25 33.85 -6.62
N PRO A 373 18.12 33.71 -7.33
CA PRO A 373 16.88 33.38 -6.66
C PRO A 373 17.15 32.07 -5.93
N ASP A 374 16.77 31.99 -4.66
CA ASP A 374 16.86 30.80 -3.82
C ASP A 374 16.36 29.60 -4.63
N SER A 375 17.30 28.87 -5.23
CA SER A 375 16.98 28.08 -6.42
C SER A 375 16.15 26.90 -5.96
N ASP A 376 14.90 26.78 -6.41
CA ASP A 376 14.08 25.64 -6.01
C ASP A 376 14.81 24.33 -6.34
N VAL A 377 15.29 23.65 -5.29
CA VAL A 377 16.07 22.41 -5.42
C VAL A 377 15.16 21.22 -5.75
N THR A 378 13.83 21.41 -5.82
CA THR A 378 12.84 20.32 -5.96
C THR A 378 13.01 19.53 -7.24
N PRO A 379 13.09 20.16 -8.42
CA PRO A 379 13.26 19.44 -9.67
C PRO A 379 14.59 18.69 -9.72
N ALA A 380 15.65 19.33 -9.21
CA ALA A 380 16.99 18.73 -9.22
C ALA A 380 17.08 17.53 -8.27
N TYR A 381 16.49 17.62 -7.07
CA TYR A 381 16.38 16.49 -6.15
C TYR A 381 15.59 15.35 -6.77
N PHE A 382 14.44 15.64 -7.39
CA PHE A 382 13.59 14.62 -7.98
C PHE A 382 14.32 13.83 -9.07
N LEU A 383 15.09 14.51 -9.92
CA LEU A 383 15.94 13.87 -10.92
C LEU A 383 17.10 13.08 -10.30
N ALA A 384 17.76 13.63 -9.27
CA ALA A 384 18.83 12.94 -8.55
C ALA A 384 18.34 11.65 -7.90
N GLU A 385 17.16 11.68 -7.29
CA GLU A 385 16.52 10.53 -6.65
C GLU A 385 16.07 9.47 -7.68
N ILE A 386 15.54 9.87 -8.84
CA ILE A 386 15.27 8.94 -9.96
C ILE A 386 16.55 8.21 -10.38
N ALA A 387 17.65 8.95 -10.54
CA ALA A 387 18.94 8.36 -10.91
C ALA A 387 19.51 7.45 -9.81
N MET A 388 19.37 7.83 -8.53
CA MET A 388 19.73 6.99 -7.38
C MET A 388 18.90 5.69 -7.36
N ARG A 389 17.60 5.77 -7.66
CA ARG A 389 16.73 4.59 -7.69
C ARG A 389 17.12 3.59 -8.77
N ARG A 390 17.55 4.09 -9.94
CA ARG A 390 18.15 3.27 -11.00
C ARG A 390 19.42 2.57 -10.52
N MET A 391 20.27 3.27 -9.76
CA MET A 391 21.50 2.71 -9.20
C MET A 391 21.22 1.56 -8.22
N LEU A 392 20.31 1.80 -7.26
CA LEU A 392 19.89 0.79 -6.28
C LEU A 392 19.31 -0.46 -6.96
N ARG A 393 18.47 -0.27 -8.00
CA ARG A 393 17.94 -1.38 -8.78
C ARG A 393 19.05 -2.23 -9.41
N ARG A 394 20.07 -1.60 -9.99
CA ARG A 394 21.22 -2.31 -10.60
C ARG A 394 21.96 -3.18 -9.60
N CYS A 395 22.12 -2.71 -8.36
CA CYS A 395 22.72 -3.50 -7.28
C CYS A 395 21.99 -4.83 -7.06
N THR A 396 20.66 -4.80 -7.09
CA THR A 396 19.84 -6.01 -6.91
C THR A 396 19.83 -6.95 -8.13
N THR A 397 20.00 -6.43 -9.34
CA THR A 397 19.94 -7.21 -10.58
C THR A 397 21.28 -7.76 -11.05
N SER A 398 22.41 -7.19 -10.59
CA SER A 398 23.76 -7.53 -11.07
C SER A 398 24.45 -8.63 -10.24
N VAL A 399 23.69 -9.46 -9.54
CA VAL A 399 24.21 -10.55 -8.70
C VAL A 399 24.61 -11.76 -9.56
N SER A 400 25.84 -12.26 -9.37
CA SER A 400 26.34 -13.42 -10.10
C SER A 400 25.85 -14.75 -9.49
N LYS A 401 25.45 -15.71 -10.33
CA LYS A 401 25.12 -17.08 -9.93
C LYS A 401 26.09 -18.07 -10.58
N SER A 402 26.52 -19.10 -9.84
CA SER A 402 27.32 -20.20 -10.34
C SER A 402 26.50 -21.11 -11.26
N ALA A 403 27.15 -22.05 -11.95
CA ALA A 403 26.47 -23.08 -12.74
C ALA A 403 25.53 -23.97 -11.90
N GLU A 404 25.78 -24.05 -10.59
CA GLU A 404 25.00 -24.80 -9.60
C GLU A 404 23.92 -23.91 -8.94
N GLY A 405 23.80 -22.63 -9.36
CA GLY A 405 22.83 -21.69 -8.81
C GLY A 405 23.31 -20.91 -7.59
N GLU A 406 24.49 -21.23 -7.04
CA GLU A 406 25.04 -20.55 -5.87
C GLU A 406 25.37 -19.07 -6.17
N VAL A 407 24.92 -18.16 -5.32
CA VAL A 407 25.29 -16.75 -5.44
C VAL A 407 26.73 -16.55 -5.01
N ARG A 408 27.53 -15.93 -5.88
CA ARG A 408 28.91 -15.54 -5.57
C ARG A 408 29.09 -14.04 -5.69
N TYR A 409 29.85 -13.49 -4.76
CA TYR A 409 30.26 -12.11 -4.81
C TYR A 409 31.16 -11.89 -6.02
N ALA A 410 30.85 -10.84 -6.79
CA ALA A 410 31.56 -10.50 -8.01
C ALA A 410 32.28 -9.16 -7.81
N PRO A 411 33.56 -9.17 -7.37
CA PRO A 411 34.27 -7.95 -6.99
C PRO A 411 34.44 -6.95 -8.15
N VAL A 412 34.57 -7.44 -9.39
CA VAL A 412 34.65 -6.59 -10.58
C VAL A 412 33.33 -5.84 -10.83
N ILE A 413 32.19 -6.52 -10.65
CA ILE A 413 30.87 -5.89 -10.80
C ILE A 413 30.63 -4.89 -9.67
N ALA A 414 30.96 -5.25 -8.43
CA ALA A 414 30.85 -4.35 -7.29
C ALA A 414 31.69 -3.09 -7.50
N ARG A 415 32.94 -3.25 -7.98
CA ARG A 415 33.82 -2.11 -8.28
C ARG A 415 33.24 -1.20 -9.37
N GLU A 416 32.66 -1.77 -10.41
CA GLU A 416 32.02 -0.99 -11.48
C GLU A 416 30.77 -0.23 -10.99
N LEU A 417 29.94 -0.86 -10.13
CA LEU A 417 28.81 -0.19 -9.51
C LEU A 417 29.24 0.98 -8.62
N GLU A 418 30.35 0.83 -7.88
CA GLU A 418 30.92 1.91 -7.08
C GLU A 418 31.37 3.09 -7.94
N LEU A 419 32.06 2.84 -9.06
CA LEU A 419 32.50 3.89 -9.98
C LEU A 419 31.33 4.69 -10.54
N GLN A 420 30.22 4.02 -10.85
CA GLN A 420 29.03 4.68 -11.35
C GLN A 420 28.27 5.44 -10.26
N LEU A 421 28.28 4.94 -9.03
CA LEU A 421 27.74 5.65 -7.87
C LEU A 421 28.57 6.90 -7.56
N ASP A 422 29.90 6.83 -7.69
CA ASP A 422 30.78 7.98 -7.62
C ASP A 422 30.50 8.99 -8.73
N GLY A 423 30.30 8.52 -9.97
CA GLY A 423 29.90 9.36 -11.09
C GLY A 423 28.55 10.04 -10.85
N TRP A 424 27.54 9.32 -10.35
CA TRP A 424 26.24 9.91 -9.97
C TRP A 424 26.43 11.07 -8.98
N PHE A 425 27.30 10.90 -7.98
CA PHE A 425 27.56 11.94 -6.99
C PHE A 425 28.21 13.19 -7.61
N GLU A 426 29.13 13.01 -8.57
CA GLU A 426 29.81 14.13 -9.26
C GLU A 426 28.85 15.01 -10.08
N TYR A 427 27.71 14.46 -10.51
CA TYR A 427 26.69 15.19 -11.25
C TYR A 427 25.65 15.89 -10.35
N LEU A 428 25.75 15.78 -9.02
CA LEU A 428 24.84 16.48 -8.12
C LEU A 428 25.07 18.00 -8.18
N PRO A 429 23.99 18.81 -8.17
CA PRO A 429 24.12 20.26 -8.07
C PRO A 429 24.66 20.68 -6.69
N PRO A 430 25.29 21.87 -6.57
CA PRO A 430 25.92 22.32 -5.32
C PRO A 430 25.01 22.27 -4.08
N SER A 431 23.71 22.53 -4.26
CA SER A 431 22.71 22.51 -3.18
C SER A 431 22.35 21.12 -2.66
N LEU A 432 22.79 20.05 -3.35
CA LEU A 432 22.54 18.64 -2.98
C LEU A 432 23.83 17.87 -2.67
N ILE A 433 25.00 18.51 -2.69
CA ILE A 433 26.27 17.86 -2.35
C ILE A 433 26.33 17.62 -0.84
N PHE A 434 26.88 16.48 -0.45
CA PHE A 434 27.03 16.06 0.95
C PHE A 434 28.36 15.32 1.18
N HIS A 435 28.73 15.09 2.44
CA HIS A 435 29.96 14.38 2.78
C HIS A 435 29.89 12.88 2.48
N LYS A 436 30.90 12.34 1.78
CA LYS A 436 31.01 10.92 1.43
C LYS A 436 31.51 10.00 2.56
N GLN A 437 31.89 10.54 3.71
CA GLN A 437 32.38 9.78 4.87
C GLN A 437 31.98 10.48 6.19
N PRO A 438 30.68 10.52 6.54
CA PRO A 438 30.26 11.09 7.81
C PRO A 438 30.70 10.16 8.96
N THR A 439 31.50 10.72 9.85
CA THR A 439 31.93 10.13 11.13
C THR A 439 31.16 10.72 12.32
N THR A 440 30.59 11.91 12.15
CA THR A 440 29.80 12.59 13.18
C THR A 440 28.51 13.18 12.60
N MET A 441 27.55 13.52 13.48
CA MET A 441 26.29 14.15 13.06
C MET A 441 26.47 15.53 12.39
N TYR A 442 27.60 16.21 12.62
CA TYR A 442 27.90 17.50 11.99
C TYR A 442 28.29 17.38 10.51
N GLU A 443 28.61 16.17 10.04
CA GLU A 443 28.99 15.90 8.66
C GLU A 443 27.80 15.40 7.82
N VAL A 444 26.63 15.22 8.46
CA VAL A 444 25.36 14.98 7.78
C VAL A 444 24.95 16.27 7.06
N ALA A 445 24.39 16.16 5.86
CA ALA A 445 24.00 17.33 5.08
C ALA A 445 23.01 18.23 5.85
N GLU A 446 23.03 19.55 5.62
CA GLU A 446 22.10 20.46 6.30
C GLU A 446 20.71 20.48 5.63
N VAL A 447 20.68 20.39 4.30
CA VAL A 447 19.44 20.44 3.52
C VAL A 447 18.73 19.07 3.59
N PRO A 448 17.43 19.01 3.98
CA PRO A 448 16.69 17.74 4.12
C PRO A 448 16.79 16.79 2.93
N ARG A 449 16.71 17.32 1.71
CA ARG A 449 16.82 16.56 0.47
C ARG A 449 18.22 15.97 0.26
N ALA A 450 19.25 16.73 0.60
CA ALA A 450 20.63 16.24 0.57
C ALA A 450 20.86 15.16 1.65
N GLN A 451 20.23 15.28 2.83
CA GLN A 451 20.28 14.25 3.87
C GLN A 451 19.68 12.93 3.39
N PHE A 452 18.51 12.99 2.74
CA PHE A 452 17.87 11.79 2.19
C PHE A 452 18.74 11.15 1.10
N LEU A 453 19.29 11.95 0.17
CA LEU A 453 20.20 11.44 -0.85
C LEU A 453 21.50 10.85 -0.26
N GLN A 454 22.02 11.44 0.82
CA GLN A 454 23.16 10.90 1.55
C GLN A 454 22.84 9.53 2.16
N ALA A 455 21.66 9.37 2.77
CA ALA A 455 21.20 8.09 3.26
C ALA A 455 21.05 7.06 2.13
N GLN A 456 20.43 7.43 1.00
CA GLN A 456 20.31 6.51 -0.15
C GLN A 456 21.67 6.13 -0.74
N PHE A 457 22.64 7.07 -0.79
CA PHE A 457 24.00 6.81 -1.25
C PHE A 457 24.69 5.73 -0.42
N PHE A 458 24.65 5.83 0.91
CA PHE A 458 25.25 4.81 1.77
C PHE A 458 24.46 3.49 1.78
N ALA A 459 23.13 3.55 1.69
CA ALA A 459 22.34 2.34 1.50
C ALA A 459 22.71 1.61 0.20
N CYS A 460 23.02 2.37 -0.87
CA CYS A 460 23.50 1.81 -2.13
C CYS A 460 24.89 1.18 -1.96
N LYS A 461 25.84 1.85 -1.28
CA LYS A 461 27.17 1.28 -1.00
C LYS A 461 27.11 0.00 -0.17
N ALA A 462 26.28 -0.02 0.88
CA ALA A 462 26.03 -1.22 1.68
C ALA A 462 25.42 -2.33 0.80
N SER A 463 24.46 -2.01 -0.07
CA SER A 463 23.84 -2.97 -0.98
C SER A 463 24.84 -3.57 -1.99
N ILE A 464 25.82 -2.80 -2.46
CA ILE A 464 26.90 -3.28 -3.34
C ILE A 464 27.76 -4.33 -2.62
N SER A 465 28.06 -4.11 -1.33
CA SER A 465 28.95 -4.97 -0.54
C SER A 465 28.22 -6.17 0.10
N TRP A 466 26.89 -6.10 0.24
CA TRP A 466 26.06 -7.12 0.89
C TRP A 466 26.26 -8.56 0.38
N PRO A 467 26.40 -8.83 -0.94
CA PRO A 467 26.60 -10.21 -1.39
C PRO A 467 27.89 -10.85 -0.85
N ALA A 468 28.93 -10.08 -0.52
CA ALA A 468 30.14 -10.59 0.14
C ALA A 468 29.86 -11.02 1.59
N VAL A 469 29.09 -10.22 2.33
CA VAL A 469 28.66 -10.53 3.70
C VAL A 469 27.89 -11.83 3.71
N TYR A 470 26.89 -11.95 2.85
CA TYR A 470 26.10 -13.17 2.81
C TYR A 470 26.89 -14.39 2.35
N GLN A 471 27.76 -14.26 1.35
CA GLN A 471 28.58 -15.40 0.94
C GLN A 471 29.40 -15.91 2.14
N THR A 472 29.92 -15.01 2.97
CA THR A 472 30.60 -15.37 4.22
C THR A 472 29.66 -16.10 5.20
N ILE A 473 28.41 -15.63 5.35
CA ILE A 473 27.39 -16.30 6.17
C ILE A 473 27.10 -17.73 5.66
N GLN A 474 26.98 -17.92 4.34
CA GLN A 474 26.72 -19.23 3.73
C GLN A 474 27.89 -20.19 3.88
N LEU A 475 29.13 -19.69 3.72
CA LEU A 475 30.34 -20.50 3.90
C LEU A 475 30.49 -20.97 5.35
N GLY A 476 29.97 -20.22 6.34
CA GLY A 476 30.05 -20.56 7.75
C GLY A 476 31.45 -20.37 8.37
N PHE A 477 32.39 -19.79 7.61
CA PHE A 477 33.72 -19.41 8.07
C PHE A 477 34.13 -18.07 7.43
N ALA A 478 35.09 -17.38 8.06
CA ALA A 478 35.63 -16.13 7.53
C ALA A 478 36.60 -16.42 6.37
N ASP A 479 36.22 -16.03 5.16
CA ASP A 479 37.09 -16.03 3.99
C ASP A 479 37.97 -14.76 4.01
N GLU A 480 39.29 -14.92 4.00
CA GLU A 480 40.24 -13.80 4.00
C GLU A 480 40.12 -12.95 2.73
N ASP A 481 39.71 -13.54 1.60
CA ASP A 481 39.52 -12.81 0.35
C ASP A 481 38.27 -11.91 0.40
N LEU A 482 37.31 -12.23 1.26
CA LEU A 482 36.08 -11.46 1.45
C LEU A 482 36.19 -10.38 2.55
N LEU A 483 37.23 -10.45 3.40
CA LEU A 483 37.48 -9.54 4.53
C LEU A 483 37.35 -8.05 4.19
N PRO A 484 37.98 -7.54 3.12
CA PRO A 484 37.88 -6.12 2.79
C PRO A 484 36.45 -5.65 2.49
N TYR A 485 35.59 -6.54 1.99
CA TYR A 485 34.26 -6.19 1.50
C TYR A 485 33.20 -6.20 2.60
N TYR A 486 33.25 -7.15 3.55
CA TYR A 486 32.33 -7.09 4.68
C TYR A 486 32.71 -6.00 5.69
N VAL A 487 34.00 -5.67 5.86
CA VAL A 487 34.41 -4.48 6.64
C VAL A 487 33.81 -3.22 6.02
N LYS A 488 33.97 -3.07 4.69
CA LYS A 488 33.38 -1.97 3.94
C LYS A 488 31.85 -1.89 4.10
N PHE A 489 31.15 -3.04 4.06
CA PHE A 489 29.72 -3.08 4.32
C PHE A 489 29.36 -2.44 5.66
N PHE A 490 30.04 -2.81 6.74
CA PHE A 490 29.74 -2.28 8.07
C PHE A 490 30.08 -0.80 8.18
N ASP A 491 31.20 -0.35 7.60
CA ASP A 491 31.55 1.08 7.57
C ASP A 491 30.48 1.90 6.84
N ASP A 492 30.06 1.43 5.66
CA ASP A 492 29.03 2.07 4.86
C ASP A 492 27.65 2.03 5.55
N TYR A 493 27.34 0.95 6.27
CA TYR A 493 26.11 0.83 7.05
C TYR A 493 26.09 1.80 8.24
N VAL A 494 27.21 2.01 8.93
CA VAL A 494 27.32 3.02 9.99
C VAL A 494 27.09 4.43 9.43
N SER A 495 27.70 4.75 8.28
CA SER A 495 27.45 6.03 7.60
C SER A 495 25.99 6.17 7.12
N PHE A 496 25.35 5.08 6.69
CA PHE A 496 23.92 5.05 6.39
C PHE A 496 23.10 5.41 7.61
N VAL A 497 23.31 4.74 8.76
CA VAL A 497 22.55 4.99 9.99
C VAL A 497 22.66 6.46 10.42
N LEU A 498 23.86 7.04 10.36
CA LEU A 498 24.07 8.46 10.69
C LEU A 498 23.24 9.39 9.79
N ALA A 499 23.26 9.16 8.47
CA ALA A 499 22.50 9.97 7.52
C ALA A 499 20.98 9.75 7.61
N ALA A 500 20.56 8.49 7.84
CA ALA A 500 19.16 8.11 7.94
C ALA A 500 18.47 8.78 9.14
N ILE A 501 19.13 8.87 10.30
CA ILE A 501 18.57 9.52 11.50
C ILE A 501 18.17 10.98 11.23
N GLY A 502 19.03 11.75 10.53
CA GLY A 502 18.70 13.13 10.16
C GLY A 502 17.52 13.20 9.19
N SER A 503 17.52 12.33 8.18
CA SER A 503 16.45 12.31 7.17
C SER A 503 15.10 11.85 7.72
N MET A 504 15.08 10.95 8.72
CA MET A 504 13.84 10.49 9.37
C MET A 504 13.03 11.60 10.02
N GLN A 505 13.70 12.68 10.44
CA GLN A 505 13.05 13.85 11.06
C GLN A 505 12.40 14.78 10.04
N THR A 506 12.81 14.70 8.77
CA THR A 506 12.43 15.66 7.72
C THR A 506 11.61 15.05 6.59
N CYS A 507 11.73 13.73 6.36
CA CYS A 507 11.02 13.00 5.30
C CYS A 507 9.95 12.06 5.87
N ILE A 508 8.81 12.62 6.31
CA ILE A 508 7.74 11.87 7.00
C ILE A 508 7.25 10.64 6.23
N MET A 509 7.17 10.72 4.89
CA MET A 509 6.66 9.63 4.06
C MET A 509 7.61 8.43 3.99
N ASN A 510 8.93 8.63 4.17
CA ASN A 510 9.93 7.57 4.11
C ASN A 510 10.56 7.28 5.49
N THR A 511 10.09 7.90 6.57
CA THR A 511 10.63 7.66 7.92
C THR A 511 10.63 6.17 8.28
N TRP A 512 9.54 5.45 7.96
CA TRP A 512 9.46 4.03 8.28
C TRP A 512 10.39 3.18 7.41
N THR A 513 10.61 3.52 6.13
CA THR A 513 11.53 2.74 5.27
C THR A 513 12.99 2.96 5.63
N LEU A 514 13.34 4.18 6.07
CA LEU A 514 14.64 4.46 6.65
C LEU A 514 14.85 3.72 7.97
N ALA A 515 13.79 3.51 8.76
CA ALA A 515 13.87 2.78 10.03
C ALA A 515 13.95 1.25 9.87
N THR A 516 13.45 0.70 8.76
CA THR A 516 13.43 -0.76 8.51
C THR A 516 14.69 -1.30 7.85
N ARG A 517 15.46 -0.45 7.16
CA ARG A 517 16.78 -0.78 6.60
C ARG A 517 17.84 -0.83 7.69
#